data_AF-A0A535BHP3-F1
#
_entry.id   AF-A0A535BHP3-F1
#
_cell.length_a   1.000
_cell.length_b   1.000
_cell.length_c   1.000
_cell.angle_alpha   90.00
_cell.angle_beta   90.00
_cell.angle_gamma   90.00
#
_symmetry.space_group_name_H-M   'P 1'
#
loop_
_entity.id
_entity.type
_entity.pdbx_description
1 polymer ?
#
loop_
_entity_poly.entity_id
_entity_poly.type
_entity_poly.pdbx_seq_one_letter_code
_entity_poly.pdbx_strand_id
1 'polypeptide(L)'
;MKFLAAAIQMLASDDKTANLQEAERWVRQAASEGARVVALPEVFIWRGNKQLERAAAEPIPGPTTAGLAALARELGIYLLGGSILEEIPASQKAYNT
;
A
#
# COMPACT_ATOMS: atom_id res chain seq x y z
N MET A 1 -2.08 -3.25 28.03
CA MET A 1 -0.95 -3.07 27.09
C MET A 1 -1.19 -1.83 26.26
N LYS A 2 -0.13 -1.06 25.93
CA LYS A 2 -0.19 0.11 25.04
C LYS A 2 0.71 -0.14 23.82
N PHE A 3 0.40 0.48 22.69
CA PHE A 3 1.23 0.51 21.49
C PHE A 3 1.09 1.86 20.79
N LEU A 4 2.11 2.25 20.02
CA LEU A 4 2.06 3.41 19.13
C LEU A 4 1.54 2.97 17.76
N ALA A 5 0.61 3.74 17.20
CA ALA A 5 0.10 3.56 15.86
C ALA A 5 0.40 4.80 15.01
N ALA A 6 0.64 4.62 13.72
CA ALA A 6 0.85 5.69 12.76
C ALA A 6 -0.17 5.59 11.62
N ALA A 7 -0.77 6.73 11.27
CA ALA A 7 -1.60 6.87 10.07
C ALA A 7 -0.82 7.70 9.06
N ILE A 8 -0.49 7.10 7.92
CA ILE A 8 0.28 7.76 6.88
C ILE A 8 -0.67 8.55 5.98
N GLN A 9 -0.29 9.79 5.67
CA GLN A 9 -0.89 10.58 4.61
C GLN A 9 0.18 10.84 3.55
N MET A 10 -0.14 10.55 2.29
CA MET A 10 0.75 10.75 1.15
C MET A 10 -0.06 11.13 -0.09
N LEU A 11 0.61 11.70 -1.08
CA LEU A 11 0.01 12.03 -2.37
C LEU A 11 0.31 10.90 -3.36
N ALA A 12 -0.72 10.15 -3.72
CA ALA A 12 -0.61 9.13 -4.77
C ALA A 12 -0.67 9.78 -6.17
N SER A 13 0.06 9.21 -7.12
CA SER A 13 0.06 9.57 -8.54
C SER A 13 -0.21 8.36 -9.43
N ASP A 14 -0.07 8.50 -10.75
CA ASP A 14 -0.08 7.39 -11.71
C ASP A 14 1.27 6.66 -11.82
N ASP A 15 2.30 7.07 -11.07
CA ASP A 15 3.56 6.35 -10.95
C ASP A 15 3.55 5.43 -9.72
N LYS A 16 3.24 4.16 -9.97
CA LYS A 16 3.18 3.11 -8.93
C LYS A 16 4.52 2.91 -8.22
N THR A 17 5.64 3.07 -8.93
CA THR A 17 6.97 2.88 -8.34
C THR A 17 7.28 4.01 -7.36
N ALA A 18 7.02 5.26 -7.77
CA ALA A 18 7.18 6.41 -6.90
C ALA A 18 6.26 6.35 -5.67
N ASN A 19 5.00 5.92 -5.85
CA ASN A 19 4.06 5.73 -4.76
C ASN A 19 4.56 4.67 -3.76
N LEU A 20 5.06 3.53 -4.23
CA LEU A 20 5.57 2.47 -3.36
C LEU A 20 6.80 2.95 -2.57
N GLN A 21 7.71 3.68 -3.21
CA GLN A 21 8.90 4.26 -2.55
C GLN A 21 8.52 5.28 -1.47
N GLU A 22 7.56 6.15 -1.75
CA GLU A 22 7.09 7.15 -0.78
C GLU A 22 6.37 6.48 0.40
N ALA A 23 5.53 5.47 0.13
CA ALA A 23 4.90 4.67 1.18
C ALA A 23 5.94 3.96 2.06
N GLU A 24 6.95 3.33 1.45
CA GLU A 24 8.04 2.68 2.18
C GLU A 24 8.80 3.67 3.07
N ARG A 25 9.14 4.86 2.55
CA ARG A 25 9.82 5.90 3.32
C ARG A 25 9.04 6.28 4.58
N TRP A 26 7.74 6.53 4.46
CA TRP A 26 6.90 6.89 5.60
C TRP A 26 6.69 5.74 6.59
N VAL A 27 6.54 4.51 6.11
CA VAL A 27 6.40 3.32 6.96
C VAL A 27 7.68 3.09 7.76
N ARG A 28 8.86 3.22 7.13
CA ARG A 28 10.16 3.12 7.82
C ARG A 28 10.32 4.22 8.86
N GLN A 29 9.95 5.45 8.54
CA GLN A 29 9.98 6.55 9.50
C GLN A 29 9.08 6.24 10.71
N ALA A 30 7.83 5.87 10.49
CA ALA A 30 6.90 5.53 11.57
C ALA A 30 7.41 4.37 12.46
N ALA A 31 7.98 3.33 11.86
CA ALA A 31 8.60 2.23 12.60
C ALA A 31 9.80 2.72 13.44
N SER A 32 10.64 3.60 12.89
CA SER A 32 11.78 4.19 13.62
C SER A 32 11.35 5.06 14.82
N GLU A 33 10.16 5.66 14.75
CA GLU A 33 9.52 6.40 15.85
C GLU A 33 8.80 5.47 16.86
N GLY A 34 8.83 4.15 16.65
CA GLY A 34 8.31 3.13 17.57
C GLY A 34 6.88 2.65 17.28
N ALA A 35 6.30 3.01 16.13
CA ALA A 35 4.98 2.51 15.74
C ALA A 35 5.02 0.98 15.53
N ARG A 36 4.07 0.27 16.14
CA ARG A 36 3.88 -1.18 15.93
C ARG A 36 2.76 -1.51 14.96
N VAL A 37 1.89 -0.54 14.69
CA VAL A 37 0.83 -0.61 13.69
C VAL A 37 0.95 0.62 12.80
N VAL A 38 1.08 0.43 11.50
CA VAL A 38 1.17 1.52 10.53
C VAL A 38 0.07 1.32 9.48
N ALA A 39 -0.64 2.38 9.11
CA ALA A 39 -1.71 2.33 8.13
C ALA A 39 -1.41 3.24 6.94
N LEU A 40 -1.53 2.69 5.73
CA LEU A 40 -1.47 3.43 4.46
C LEU A 40 -2.87 3.91 4.03
N PRO A 41 -2.96 4.93 3.16
CA PRO A 41 -4.23 5.40 2.60
C PRO A 41 -4.92 4.40 1.65
N GLU A 42 -6.20 4.63 1.39
CA GLU A 42 -6.96 3.96 0.33
C GLU A 42 -6.33 4.19 -1.06
N VAL A 43 -6.14 3.10 -1.81
CA VAL A 43 -5.57 3.06 -3.17
C VAL A 43 -4.29 3.91 -3.26
N PHE A 44 -3.42 3.80 -2.26
CA PHE A 44 -2.20 4.61 -2.17
C PHE A 44 -1.24 4.39 -3.35
N ILE A 45 -1.36 3.24 -4.02
CA ILE A 45 -0.48 2.84 -5.12
C ILE A 45 -0.89 3.46 -6.47
N TRP A 46 -2.09 4.02 -6.61
CA TRP A 46 -2.57 4.53 -7.91
C TRP A 46 -3.57 5.69 -7.80
N ARG A 47 -3.24 6.80 -8.45
CA ARG A 47 -4.16 7.90 -8.78
C ARG A 47 -3.85 8.48 -10.16
N GLY A 48 -4.39 7.81 -11.18
CA GLY A 48 -4.35 8.26 -12.57
C GLY A 48 -5.73 8.36 -13.20
N ASN A 49 -5.78 8.28 -14.53
CA ASN A 49 -7.03 8.23 -15.27
C ASN A 49 -7.85 6.98 -14.88
N LYS A 50 -9.12 7.19 -14.56
CA LYS A 50 -10.06 6.11 -14.20
C LYS A 50 -10.15 5.00 -15.25
N GLN A 51 -10.02 5.34 -16.53
CA GLN A 51 -10.05 4.36 -17.63
C GLN A 51 -8.86 3.39 -17.58
N LEU A 52 -7.78 3.76 -16.91
CA LEU A 52 -6.57 2.96 -16.76
C LEU A 52 -6.55 2.15 -15.46
N GLU A 53 -7.54 2.30 -14.56
CA GLU A 53 -7.57 1.57 -13.28
C GLU A 53 -7.50 0.05 -13.47
N ARG A 54 -8.22 -0.51 -14.45
CA ARG A 54 -8.16 -1.95 -14.72
C ARG A 54 -6.77 -2.39 -15.18
N ALA A 55 -6.07 -1.56 -15.96
CA ALA A 55 -4.71 -1.85 -16.42
C ALA A 55 -3.66 -1.66 -15.30
N ALA A 56 -3.97 -0.81 -14.31
CA ALA A 56 -3.12 -0.57 -13.14
C ALA A 56 -3.34 -1.58 -12.01
N ALA A 57 -4.43 -2.37 -12.05
CA ALA A 57 -4.75 -3.37 -11.05
C ALA A 57 -3.71 -4.50 -10.99
N GLU A 58 -3.49 -5.06 -9.81
CA GLU A 58 -2.56 -6.16 -9.56
C GLU A 58 -3.27 -7.37 -8.97
N PRO A 59 -2.84 -8.61 -9.25
CA PRO A 59 -3.33 -9.75 -8.50
C PRO A 59 -2.90 -9.67 -7.03
N ILE A 60 -3.64 -10.34 -6.15
CA ILE A 60 -3.20 -10.60 -4.78
C ILE A 60 -3.02 -12.12 -4.62
N PRO A 61 -1.81 -12.63 -4.31
CA PRO A 61 -0.56 -11.89 -4.12
C PRO A 61 0.02 -11.32 -5.43
N GLY A 62 0.73 -10.19 -5.33
CA GLY A 62 1.31 -9.47 -6.46
C GLY A 62 2.40 -8.47 -6.02
N PRO A 63 2.91 -7.63 -6.93
CA PRO A 63 4.07 -6.77 -6.67
C PRO A 63 3.92 -5.87 -5.43
N THR A 64 2.80 -5.18 -5.29
CA THR A 64 2.55 -4.26 -4.17
C THR A 64 2.40 -5.03 -2.86
N THR A 65 1.57 -6.08 -2.83
CA THR A 65 1.37 -6.88 -1.61
C THR A 65 2.64 -7.63 -1.19
N ALA A 66 3.48 -8.07 -2.14
CA ALA A 66 4.78 -8.65 -1.86
C ALA A 66 5.76 -7.64 -1.25
N GLY A 67 5.82 -6.42 -1.77
CA GLY A 67 6.64 -5.33 -1.22
C GLY A 67 6.21 -4.96 0.19
N LEU A 68 4.91 -4.78 0.43
CA LEU A 68 4.36 -4.49 1.76
C LEU A 68 4.61 -5.64 2.74
N ALA A 69 4.44 -6.90 2.32
CA ALA A 69 4.70 -8.06 3.17
C ALA A 69 6.18 -8.19 3.55
N ALA A 70 7.10 -7.92 2.59
CA ALA A 70 8.53 -7.89 2.87
C ALA A 70 8.89 -6.78 3.86
N LEU A 71 8.36 -5.57 3.65
CA LEU A 71 8.61 -4.41 4.52
C LEU A 71 8.07 -4.63 5.94
N ALA A 72 6.85 -5.13 6.08
CA ALA A 72 6.25 -5.44 7.38
C ALA A 72 7.06 -6.48 8.16
N ARG A 73 7.54 -7.52 7.47
CA ARG A 73 8.41 -8.56 8.06
C ARG A 73 9.79 -8.02 8.44
N GLU A 74 10.39 -7.18 7.60
CA GLU A 74 11.68 -6.54 7.86
C GLU A 74 11.62 -5.65 9.11
N LEU A 75 10.59 -4.83 9.23
CA LEU A 75 10.42 -3.87 10.32
C LEU A 75 9.80 -4.47 11.59
N GLY A 76 9.24 -5.69 11.52
CA GLY A 76 8.58 -6.33 12.65
C GLY A 76 7.31 -5.63 13.12
N ILE A 77 6.55 -5.05 12.17
CA ILE A 77 5.32 -4.27 12.45
C ILE A 77 4.09 -4.94 11.83
N TYR A 78 2.92 -4.53 12.30
CA TYR A 78 1.66 -4.73 11.58
C TYR A 78 1.47 -3.59 10.59
N LEU A 79 1.32 -3.91 9.30
CA LEU A 79 1.11 -2.94 8.24
C LEU A 79 -0.29 -3.12 7.66
N LEU A 80 -1.19 -2.17 7.94
CA LEU A 80 -2.45 -2.04 7.22
C LEU A 80 -2.13 -1.39 5.88
N GLY A 81 -2.09 -2.19 4.81
CA GLY A 81 -1.71 -1.78 3.46
C GLY A 81 -2.67 -0.81 2.76
N GLY A 82 -3.53 -0.11 3.52
CA GLY A 82 -4.57 0.74 2.98
C GLY A 82 -5.49 -0.07 2.09
N SER A 83 -5.52 0.28 0.81
CA SER A 83 -6.02 -0.61 -0.22
C SER A 83 -5.26 -0.45 -1.54
N ILE A 84 -5.46 -1.40 -2.46
CA ILE A 84 -4.95 -1.35 -3.83
C ILE A 84 -6.05 -1.67 -4.84
N LEU A 85 -5.76 -1.42 -6.12
CA LEU A 85 -6.58 -1.95 -7.21
C LEU A 85 -6.24 -3.43 -7.40
N GLU A 86 -7.17 -4.31 -7.04
CA GLU A 86 -7.03 -5.76 -7.22
C GLU A 86 -7.63 -6.21 -8.56
N GLU A 87 -6.85 -7.02 -9.27
CA GLU A 87 -7.30 -7.84 -10.38
C GLU A 87 -7.83 -9.19 -9.86
N ILE A 88 -9.08 -9.51 -10.22
CA ILE A 88 -9.66 -10.84 -9.99
C ILE A 88 -9.81 -11.57 -11.34
N PRO A 89 -9.35 -12.83 -11.46
CA PRO A 89 -9.52 -13.62 -12.67
C PRO A 89 -10.96 -13.66 -13.16
N ALA A 90 -11.15 -13.58 -14.48
CA ALA A 90 -12.45 -13.51 -15.16
C ALA A 90 -13.30 -12.26 -14.88
N SER A 91 -12.83 -11.30 -14.08
CA SER A 91 -13.51 -10.00 -13.89
C SER A 91 -12.93 -8.91 -14.79
N GLN A 92 -13.83 -8.08 -15.32
CA GLN A 92 -13.48 -6.87 -16.07
C GLN A 92 -13.35 -5.64 -15.15
N LYS A 93 -13.56 -5.79 -13.85
CA LYS A 93 -13.50 -4.71 -12.86
C LYS A 93 -12.15 -4.72 -12.13
N ALA A 94 -11.71 -3.53 -11.72
CA ALA A 94 -10.72 -3.39 -10.65
C ALA A 94 -11.46 -3.34 -9.31
N TYR A 95 -10.99 -4.09 -8.33
CA TYR A 95 -11.55 -4.13 -6.98
C TYR A 95 -10.72 -3.25 -6.05
N ASN A 96 -11.35 -2.72 -5.01
CA ASN A 96 -10.67 -1.95 -3.97
C ASN A 96 -10.51 -2.89 -2.77
N THR A 97 -9.29 -3.38 -2.58
CA THR A 97 -8.96 -4.44 -1.61
C THR A 97 -7.90 -3.96 -0.64
#